data_AF-A0A705SK52-F1
#
_entry.id   AF-A0A705SK52-F1
#
_cell.length_a   1.000
_cell.length_b   1.000
_cell.length_c   1.000
_cell.angle_alpha   90.00
_cell.angle_beta   90.00
_cell.angle_gamma   90.00
#
_symmetry.space_group_name_H-M   'P 1'
#
loop_
_entity.id
_entity.type
_entity.pdbx_description
1 polymer ?
#
loop_
_entity_poly.entity_id
_entity_poly.type
_entity_poly.pdbx_seq_one_letter_code
_entity_poly.pdbx_strand_id
1 'polypeptide(L)'
;ASYVMQAACFFTTGFFVFGPQMLIGMAAAECSHKEAAGAATGFVGLFAYLGASLSGWPLAKVLEIWHWTGFFAVIAIAAGISALLLLPFLNAQAPRETHEA
;
A
#
# COMPACT_ATOMS: atom_id res chain seq x y z
N ALA A 1 -30.38 8.91 -0.15
CA ALA A 1 -29.18 9.59 -0.69
C ALA A 1 -27.93 9.35 0.17
N SER A 2 -27.95 9.62 1.49
CA SER A 2 -26.72 9.48 2.32
C SER A 2 -26.20 8.04 2.43
N TYR A 3 -27.07 7.02 2.50
CA TYR A 3 -26.63 5.62 2.57
C TYR A 3 -25.90 5.16 1.32
N VAL A 4 -26.43 5.46 0.14
CA VAL A 4 -25.79 5.12 -1.15
C VAL A 4 -24.46 5.87 -1.29
N MET A 5 -24.40 7.13 -0.87
CA MET A 5 -23.16 7.91 -0.88
C MET A 5 -22.11 7.32 0.07
N GLN A 6 -22.48 6.96 1.30
CA GLN A 6 -21.57 6.31 2.25
C GLN A 6 -21.13 4.92 1.77
N ALA A 7 -22.05 4.13 1.21
CA ALA A 7 -21.74 2.83 0.63
C ALA A 7 -20.75 2.95 -0.53
N ALA A 8 -20.96 3.90 -1.44
CA ALA A 8 -20.04 4.20 -2.53
C ALA A 8 -18.66 4.65 -2.00
N CYS A 9 -18.62 5.51 -0.98
CA CYS A 9 -17.37 5.92 -0.35
C CYS A 9 -16.61 4.73 0.25
N PHE A 10 -17.27 3.89 1.07
CA PHE A 10 -16.61 2.73 1.67
C PHE A 10 -16.18 1.69 0.63
N PHE A 11 -17.00 1.46 -0.40
CA PHE A 11 -16.66 0.58 -1.51
C PHE A 11 -15.39 1.06 -2.23
N THR A 12 -15.35 2.35 -2.58
CA THR A 12 -14.22 2.94 -3.30
C THR A 12 -12.94 2.88 -2.47
N THR A 13 -13.02 3.26 -1.19
CA THR A 13 -11.88 3.16 -0.26
C THR A 13 -11.40 1.72 -0.13
N GLY A 14 -12.30 0.74 0.05
CA GLY A 14 -11.93 -0.67 0.14
C GLY A 14 -11.23 -1.16 -1.12
N PHE A 15 -11.83 -0.90 -2.29
CA PHE A 15 -11.26 -1.31 -3.58
C PHE A 15 -9.84 -0.78 -3.78
N PHE A 16 -9.61 0.51 -3.53
CA PHE A 16 -8.31 1.14 -3.73
C PHE A 16 -7.28 0.87 -2.62
N VAL A 17 -7.68 0.44 -1.43
CA VAL A 17 -6.74 0.02 -0.39
C VAL A 17 -6.28 -1.42 -0.64
N PHE A 18 -7.20 -2.32 -0.99
CA PHE A 18 -6.86 -3.72 -1.25
C PHE A 18 -6.01 -3.90 -2.51
N GLY A 19 -6.26 -3.12 -3.57
CA GLY A 19 -5.51 -3.23 -4.84
C GLY A 19 -3.98 -3.12 -4.66
N PRO A 20 -3.44 -1.96 -4.23
CA PRO A 20 -2.01 -1.78 -3.99
C PRO A 20 -1.43 -2.77 -2.98
N GLN A 21 -2.19 -3.09 -1.92
CA GLN A 21 -1.75 -4.06 -0.91
C GLN A 21 -1.49 -5.45 -1.54
N MET A 22 -2.36 -5.90 -2.44
CA MET A 22 -2.19 -7.18 -3.14
C MET A 22 -1.04 -7.14 -4.15
N LEU A 23 -0.87 -6.03 -4.88
CA LEU A 23 0.22 -5.86 -5.84
C LEU A 23 1.60 -5.92 -5.18
N ILE A 24 1.76 -5.36 -3.98
CA ILE A 24 3.02 -5.43 -3.22
C ILE A 24 3.36 -6.88 -2.84
N GLY A 25 2.36 -7.66 -2.42
CA GLY A 25 2.55 -9.08 -2.10
C GLY A 25 2.94 -9.91 -3.33
N MET A 26 2.30 -9.66 -4.48
CA MET A 26 2.64 -10.30 -5.74
C MET A 26 4.07 -9.95 -6.19
N ALA A 27 4.43 -8.67 -6.17
CA ALA A 27 5.76 -8.21 -6.55
C ALA A 27 6.86 -8.83 -5.68
N ALA A 28 6.63 -8.97 -4.37
CA ALA A 28 7.54 -9.65 -3.46
C ALA A 28 7.69 -11.15 -3.78
N ALA A 29 6.61 -11.81 -4.22
CA ALA A 29 6.65 -13.20 -4.68
C ALA A 29 7.43 -13.34 -6.00
N GLU A 30 7.18 -12.45 -6.96
CA GLU A 30 7.82 -12.48 -8.30
C GLU A 30 9.32 -12.14 -8.26
N CYS A 31 9.75 -11.27 -7.35
CA CYS A 31 11.17 -10.99 -7.13
C CYS A 31 11.92 -12.12 -6.39
N SER A 32 11.23 -13.16 -5.96
CA SER A 32 11.78 -14.24 -5.14
C SER A 32 11.91 -15.55 -5.92
N HIS A 33 12.77 -16.45 -5.44
CA HIS A 33 12.82 -17.81 -6.00
C HIS A 33 11.54 -18.59 -5.72
N LYS A 34 11.20 -19.51 -6.64
CA LYS A 34 9.98 -20.35 -6.61
C LYS A 34 9.75 -21.09 -5.27
N GLU A 35 10.82 -21.40 -4.54
CA GLU A 35 10.78 -22.11 -3.25
C GLU A 35 10.77 -21.17 -2.04
N ALA A 36 11.09 -19.88 -2.24
CA ALA A 36 11.21 -18.87 -1.20
C ALA A 36 10.14 -17.77 -1.28
N ALA A 37 9.25 -17.79 -2.28
CA ALA A 37 8.22 -16.78 -2.48
C ALA A 37 7.31 -16.61 -1.24
N GLY A 38 6.95 -17.71 -0.56
CA GLY A 38 6.17 -17.66 0.68
C GLY A 38 6.93 -16.99 1.85
N ALA A 39 8.24 -17.24 1.98
CA ALA A 39 9.06 -16.63 3.02
C ALA A 39 9.26 -15.12 2.77
N ALA A 40 9.49 -14.73 1.50
CA ALA A 40 9.67 -13.33 1.13
C ALA A 40 8.39 -12.50 1.33
N THR A 41 7.26 -12.99 0.85
CA THR A 41 5.95 -12.35 1.08
C THR A 41 5.59 -12.29 2.56
N GLY A 42 5.87 -13.35 3.33
CA GLY A 42 5.70 -13.36 4.78
C GLY A 42 6.57 -12.34 5.51
N PHE A 43 7.84 -12.20 5.11
CA PHE A 43 8.75 -11.20 5.65
C PHE A 43 8.28 -9.77 5.36
N VAL A 44 7.91 -9.47 4.11
CA VAL A 44 7.34 -8.17 3.73
C VAL A 44 6.05 -7.89 4.52
N GLY A 45 5.18 -8.89 4.67
CA GLY A 45 3.95 -8.80 5.45
C GLY A 45 4.20 -8.48 6.93
N LEU A 46 5.22 -9.09 7.54
CA LEU A 46 5.57 -8.83 8.95
C LEU A 46 5.88 -7.35 9.19
N PHE A 47 6.72 -6.74 8.35
CA PHE A 47 7.07 -5.33 8.48
C PHE A 47 5.90 -4.41 8.13
N ALA A 48 5.06 -4.77 7.16
CA ALA A 48 3.86 -4.02 6.84
C ALA A 48 2.90 -3.95 8.04
N TYR A 49 2.58 -5.09 8.67
CA TYR A 49 1.68 -5.13 9.82
C TYR A 49 2.29 -4.54 11.09
N LEU A 50 3.61 -4.70 11.30
CA LEU A 50 4.30 -4.05 12.41
C LEU A 50 4.25 -2.53 12.27
N GLY A 51 4.52 -2.00 11.07
CA GLY A 51 4.39 -0.59 10.75
C GLY A 51 2.97 -0.07 10.95
N ALA A 52 1.96 -0.81 10.48
CA ALA A 52 0.55 -0.47 10.69
C ALA A 52 0.21 -0.39 12.19
N SER A 53 0.69 -1.35 12.99
CA SER A 53 0.48 -1.38 14.44
C SER A 53 1.14 -0.20 15.14
N LEU A 54 2.37 0.16 14.74
CA LEU A 54 3.11 1.31 15.28
C LEU A 54 2.52 2.66 14.85
N SER A 55 1.85 2.71 13.69
CA SER A 55 1.28 3.95 13.14
C SER A 55 0.10 4.51 13.96
N GLY A 56 -0.55 3.68 14.78
CA GLY A 56 -1.74 4.07 15.55
C GLY A 56 -1.49 5.24 16.52
N TRP A 57 -0.38 5.21 17.27
CA TRP A 57 -0.02 6.29 18.20
C TRP A 57 0.28 7.63 17.51
N PRO A 58 1.14 7.71 16.47
CA PRO A 58 1.39 8.97 15.77
C PRO A 58 0.15 9.50 15.05
N LEU A 59 -0.68 8.65 14.43
CA LEU A 59 -1.95 9.07 13.83
C LEU A 59 -2.93 9.62 14.88
N ALA A 60 -2.99 9.01 16.07
CA ALA A 60 -3.79 9.53 17.18
C ALA A 60 -3.30 10.93 17.62
N LYS A 61 -1.99 11.14 17.71
CA LYS A 61 -1.41 12.46 18.04
C LYS A 61 -1.69 13.52 17.00
N VAL A 62 -1.63 13.18 15.71
CA VAL A 62 -2.01 14.11 14.63
C VAL A 62 -3.48 14.49 14.76
N LEU A 63 -4.35 13.53 15.07
CA LEU A 63 -5.78 13.79 15.28
C LEU A 63 -6.04 14.69 16.50
N GLU A 64 -5.31 14.51 17.60
CA GLU A 64 -5.45 15.37 18.79
C GLU A 64 -5.06 16.83 18.54
N ILE A 65 -4.02 17.09 17.73
CA ILE A 65 -3.46 18.44 17.55
C ILE A 65 -4.09 19.13 16.32
N TRP A 66 -4.18 18.42 15.20
CA TRP A 66 -4.58 18.96 13.90
C TRP A 66 -5.95 18.45 13.42
N HIS A 67 -6.65 17.69 14.27
CA HIS A 67 -8.00 17.20 14.01
C HIS A 67 -8.09 16.45 12.67
N TRP A 68 -9.28 16.44 12.07
CA TRP A 68 -9.56 15.72 10.83
C TRP A 68 -8.71 16.20 9.64
N THR A 69 -8.42 17.51 9.55
CA THR A 69 -7.61 18.05 8.45
C THR A 69 -6.19 17.50 8.48
N GLY A 70 -5.55 17.45 9.66
CA GLY A 70 -4.23 16.85 9.81
C GLY A 70 -4.23 15.36 9.50
N PHE A 71 -5.26 14.64 9.97
CA PHE A 71 -5.43 13.21 9.69
C PHE A 71 -5.50 12.94 8.18
N PHE A 72 -6.39 13.64 7.45
CA PHE A 72 -6.55 13.48 6.01
C PHE A 72 -5.29 13.90 5.24
N ALA A 73 -4.58 14.95 5.68
CA ALA A 73 -3.33 15.37 5.06
C ALA A 73 -2.23 14.32 5.21
N VAL A 74 -2.07 13.75 6.41
CA VAL A 74 -1.04 12.72 6.67
C VAL A 74 -1.29 11.45 5.87
N ILE A 75 -2.53 10.95 5.83
CA ILE A 75 -2.84 9.74 5.03
C ILE A 75 -2.69 10.01 3.53
N ALA A 76 -3.02 11.20 3.04
CA ALA A 76 -2.85 11.56 1.63
C ALA A 76 -1.37 11.65 1.23
N ILE A 77 -0.53 12.27 2.07
CA ILE A 77 0.93 12.32 1.87
C ILE A 77 1.52 10.92 1.93
N ALA A 78 1.13 10.11 2.92
CA ALA A 78 1.59 8.73 3.03
C ALA A 78 1.23 7.90 1.78
N ALA A 79 -0.01 8.00 1.30
CA ALA A 79 -0.44 7.35 0.06
C ALA A 79 0.35 7.85 -1.16
N GLY A 80 0.62 9.16 -1.26
CA GLY A 80 1.45 9.74 -2.31
C GLY A 80 2.89 9.21 -2.27
N ILE A 81 3.52 9.15 -1.09
CA ILE A 81 4.85 8.57 -0.92
C ILE A 81 4.86 7.09 -1.31
N SER A 82 3.87 6.32 -0.84
CA SER A 82 3.74 4.89 -1.22
C SER A 82 3.60 4.72 -2.73
N ALA A 83 2.77 5.53 -3.40
CA ALA A 83 2.65 5.50 -4.85
C ALA A 83 3.99 5.83 -5.54
N LEU A 84 4.68 6.88 -5.10
CA LEU A 84 6.00 7.27 -5.64
C LEU A 84 7.05 6.17 -5.45
N LEU A 85 7.03 5.48 -4.30
CA LEU A 85 7.97 4.38 -4.02
C LEU A 85 7.69 3.14 -4.89
N LEU A 86 6.43 2.93 -5.27
CA LEU A 86 6.02 1.81 -6.13
C LEU A 86 6.26 2.07 -7.62
N LEU A 87 6.27 3.34 -8.07
CA LEU A 87 6.56 3.71 -9.47
C LEU A 87 7.84 3.10 -10.05
N PRO A 88 9.02 3.18 -9.40
CA PRO A 88 10.24 2.56 -9.94
C PRO A 88 10.16 1.03 -9.93
N PHE A 89 9.38 0.44 -9.01
CA PHE A 89 9.14 -1.00 -8.98
C PHE A 89 8.34 -1.46 -10.19
N LEU A 90 7.29 -0.71 -10.57
CA LEU A 90 6.51 -0.99 -11.78
C LEU A 90 7.36 -0.91 -13.06
N ASN A 91 8.29 0.06 -13.13
CA ASN A 91 9.20 0.18 -14.27
C ASN A 91 10.27 -0.92 -14.30
N ALA A 92 10.75 -1.38 -13.15
CA ALA A 92 11.73 -2.47 -13.05
C ALA A 92 11.13 -3.85 -13.37
N GLN A 93 9.82 -4.00 -13.24
CA GLN A 93 9.09 -5.24 -13.59
C GLN A 93 8.55 -5.24 -15.03
N ALA A 94 8.74 -4.15 -15.79
CA ALA A 94 8.42 -4.13 -17.21
C ALA A 94 9.19 -5.26 -17.93
N PRO A 95 8.55 -6.05 -18.80
CA PRO A 95 9.20 -7.16 -19.49
C PRO A 95 10.48 -6.64 -20.15
N ARG A 96 11.62 -7.26 -19.84
CA ARG A 96 12.81 -7.13 -20.67
C ARG A 96 12.38 -7.55 -22.07
N GLU A 97 12.27 -6.62 -22.99
CA GLU A 97 12.30 -6.91 -24.43
C GLU A 97 13.55 -7.74 -24.63
N THR A 98 13.37 -9.05 -24.83
CA THR A 98 14.43 -9.97 -25.19
C THR A 98 14.91 -9.56 -26.58
N HIS A 99 15.81 -8.57 -26.63
CA HIS A 99 16.57 -8.27 -27.83
C HIS A 99 17.65 -9.36 -27.97
N GLU A 100 17.20 -10.56 -28.29
CA GLU A 100 17.98 -11.61 -28.92
C GLU A 100 17.51 -11.74 -30.37
N ALA A 101 18.16 -10.97 -31.24
CA ALA A 101 18.36 -11.28 -32.66
C ALA A 101 19.45 -10.35 -33.21
#